data_AF-A0A3B0NX88-F1
#
_entry.id   AF-A0A3B0NX88-F1
#
_cell.length_a   1.000
_cell.length_b   1.000
_cell.length_c   1.000
_cell.angle_alpha   90.00
_cell.angle_beta   90.00
_cell.angle_gamma   90.00
#
_symmetry.space_group_name_H-M   'P 1'
#
loop_
_entity.id
_entity.type
_entity.pdbx_description
1 polymer ?
#
loop_
_entity_poly.entity_id
_entity_poly.type
_entity_poly.pdbx_seq_one_letter_code
_entity_poly.pdbx_strand_id
1 'polypeptide(L)'
;MFSDGDDFFTYDLHTMQNIFKNVTKSKESITPERIIETVCKYYGVDRKKIISSSRVKEIVIPRKIIIYFLKNNFDFTLKEIGKMVGDQTHSTVIASLKW
;
A
#
# COMPACT_ATOMS: atom_id res chain seq x y z
N MET A 1 -36.84 7.80 35.88
CA MET A 1 -37.70 7.54 34.71
C MET A 1 -36.77 7.32 33.53
N PHE A 2 -36.28 6.09 33.42
CA PHE A 2 -35.85 5.54 32.14
C PHE A 2 -37.02 4.65 31.75
N SER A 3 -37.68 4.96 30.64
CA SER A 3 -38.91 4.29 30.23
C SER A 3 -38.59 2.93 29.65
N ASP A 4 -39.38 1.92 30.01
CA ASP A 4 -39.38 0.61 29.36
C ASP A 4 -39.63 0.79 27.86
N GLY A 5 -38.58 0.59 27.05
CA GLY A 5 -38.57 0.95 25.63
C GLY A 5 -37.21 1.39 25.11
N ASP A 6 -36.20 1.52 25.98
CA ASP A 6 -34.79 1.54 25.57
C ASP A 6 -34.38 0.12 25.15
N ASP A 7 -35.03 -0.37 24.10
CA ASP A 7 -34.60 -1.54 23.33
C ASP A 7 -33.13 -1.32 22.99
N PHE A 8 -32.32 -2.15 23.65
CA PHE A 8 -30.99 -2.57 23.26
C PHE A 8 -30.60 -2.04 21.90
N PHE A 9 -29.61 -1.15 21.91
CA PHE A 9 -28.71 -0.77 20.82
C PHE A 9 -28.55 -1.85 19.73
N THR A 10 -29.60 -2.08 18.96
CA THR A 10 -29.56 -2.91 17.79
C THR A 10 -29.27 -1.92 16.71
N TYR A 11 -28.02 -1.48 16.70
CA TYR A 11 -27.54 -0.59 15.65
C TYR A 11 -27.73 -1.35 14.35
N ASP A 12 -28.75 -0.95 13.58
CA ASP A 12 -28.93 -1.52 12.27
C ASP A 12 -27.68 -1.18 11.44
N LEU A 13 -27.34 -2.05 10.49
CA LEU A 13 -26.12 -1.91 9.71
C LEU A 13 -26.06 -0.57 8.97
N HIS A 14 -27.20 -0.02 8.57
CA HIS A 14 -27.31 1.27 7.92
C HIS A 14 -27.00 2.41 8.89
N THR A 15 -27.53 2.39 10.11
CA THR A 15 -27.22 3.35 11.18
C THR A 15 -25.74 3.28 11.55
N MET A 16 -25.17 2.08 11.71
CA MET A 16 -23.73 1.91 11.94
C MET A 16 -22.90 2.50 10.79
N GLN A 17 -23.24 2.17 9.54
CA GLN A 17 -22.54 2.70 8.36
C GLN A 17 -22.62 4.22 8.28
N ASN A 18 -23.76 4.81 8.64
CA ASN A 18 -23.97 6.26 8.53
C ASN A 18 -23.21 7.03 9.63
N ILE A 19 -23.15 6.49 10.86
CA ILE A 19 -22.34 7.04 11.97
C ILE A 19 -20.86 6.98 11.61
N PHE A 20 -20.40 5.86 11.04
CA PHE A 20 -19.01 5.67 10.68
C PHE A 20 -18.62 6.26 9.32
N LYS A 21 -19.58 6.74 8.50
CA LYS A 21 -19.33 7.27 7.14
C LYS A 21 -18.25 8.36 7.08
N ASN A 22 -18.18 9.18 8.12
CA ASN A 22 -17.20 10.28 8.25
C ASN A 22 -16.04 9.95 9.20
N VAL A 23 -16.13 8.82 9.94
CA VAL A 23 -15.14 8.35 10.92
C VAL A 23 -14.23 7.27 10.33
N THR A 24 -14.69 6.55 9.31
CA THR A 24 -13.85 5.74 8.44
C THR A 24 -12.96 6.71 7.69
N LYS A 25 -11.84 7.03 8.34
CA LYS A 25 -10.63 7.68 7.87
C LYS A 25 -10.78 8.17 6.45
N SER A 26 -10.66 9.49 6.25
CA SER A 26 -10.13 10.07 5.02
C SER A 26 -9.29 9.00 4.35
N LYS A 27 -9.79 8.45 3.24
CA LYS A 27 -9.13 7.35 2.54
C LYS A 27 -7.76 7.93 2.23
N GLU A 28 -6.74 7.68 3.08
CA GLU A 28 -5.42 8.26 2.89
C GLU A 28 -5.10 7.83 1.48
N SER A 29 -5.00 8.80 0.58
CA SER A 29 -4.81 8.50 -0.82
C SER A 29 -3.60 7.60 -0.88
N ILE A 30 -3.77 6.43 -1.49
CA ILE A 30 -2.65 5.50 -1.63
C ILE A 30 -1.63 6.26 -2.46
N THR A 31 -0.51 6.66 -1.86
CA THR A 31 0.58 7.35 -2.55
C THR A 31 1.72 6.36 -2.79
N PRO A 32 2.52 6.55 -3.86
CA PRO A 32 3.68 5.72 -4.14
C PRO A 32 4.66 5.67 -2.96
N GLU A 33 4.91 6.83 -2.33
CA GLU A 33 5.78 6.98 -1.16
C GLU A 33 5.27 6.13 0.01
N ARG A 34 3.96 6.16 0.27
CA ARG A 34 3.35 5.39 1.35
C ARG A 34 3.50 3.89 1.15
N ILE A 35 3.35 3.41 -0.09
CA ILE A 35 3.60 2.00 -0.42
C ILE A 35 5.05 1.64 -0.15
N ILE A 36 6.00 2.43 -0.65
CA ILE A 36 7.44 2.18 -0.48
C ILE A 36 7.79 2.12 1.01
N GLU A 37 7.37 3.11 1.79
CA GLU A 37 7.61 3.17 3.23
C GLU A 37 6.99 1.98 3.98
N THR A 38 5.75 1.63 3.63
CA THR A 38 5.04 0.53 4.28
C THR A 38 5.75 -0.80 4.03
N VAL A 39 6.16 -1.07 2.79
CA VAL A 39 6.91 -2.28 2.45
C VAL A 39 8.29 -2.28 3.12
N CYS A 40 9.00 -1.15 3.10
CA CYS A 40 10.28 -1.00 3.78
C CYS A 40 10.18 -1.31 5.28
N LYS A 41 9.16 -0.76 5.94
CA LYS A 41 8.89 -0.99 7.37
C LYS A 41 8.55 -2.45 7.65
N TYR A 42 7.71 -3.08 6.82
CA TYR A 42 7.32 -4.47 6.99
C TYR A 42 8.51 -5.43 6.89
N TYR A 43 9.41 -5.20 5.93
CA TYR A 43 10.59 -6.04 5.72
C TYR A 43 11.84 -5.59 6.50
N GLY A 44 11.77 -4.50 7.27
CA GLY A 44 12.92 -3.97 8.01
C GLY A 44 14.05 -3.48 7.11
N VAL A 45 13.74 -3.01 5.90
CA VAL A 45 14.73 -2.58 4.90
C VAL A 45 14.74 -1.06 4.78
N ASP A 46 15.93 -0.46 4.79
CA ASP A 46 16.11 0.97 4.53
C ASP A 46 15.72 1.31 3.08
N ARG A 47 14.97 2.40 2.88
CA ARG A 47 14.56 2.90 1.56
C ARG A 47 15.74 3.07 0.59
N LYS A 48 16.91 3.49 1.09
CA LYS A 48 18.15 3.60 0.30
C LYS A 48 18.61 2.27 -0.27
N LYS A 49 18.34 1.15 0.42
CA LYS A 49 18.63 -0.19 -0.10
C LYS A 49 17.66 -0.57 -1.22
N ILE A 50 16.41 -0.11 -1.19
CA ILE A 50 15.44 -0.35 -2.27
C ILE A 50 15.90 0.28 -3.58
N ILE A 51 16.51 1.47 -3.56
CA ILE A 51 17.04 2.11 -4.78
C ILE A 51 18.44 1.62 -5.17
N SER A 52 19.09 0.79 -4.35
CA SER A 52 20.46 0.32 -4.62
C SER A 52 20.50 -0.75 -5.72
N SER A 53 21.67 -0.98 -6.32
CA SER A 53 21.88 -2.08 -7.26
C SER A 53 22.00 -3.46 -6.59
N SER A 54 21.78 -3.56 -5.27
CA SER A 54 21.91 -4.81 -4.52
C SER A 54 20.95 -5.89 -5.01
N ARG A 55 21.48 -7.11 -5.17
CA ARG A 55 20.75 -8.30 -5.61
C ARG A 55 20.49 -9.29 -4.46
N VAL A 56 20.78 -8.89 -3.22
CA VAL A 56 20.52 -9.72 -2.04
C VAL A 56 19.01 -9.97 -1.93
N LYS A 57 18.63 -11.24 -1.70
CA LYS A 57 17.22 -11.69 -1.68
C LYS A 57 16.34 -10.85 -0.75
N GLU A 58 16.86 -10.49 0.43
CA GLU A 58 16.20 -9.64 1.42
C GLU A 58 15.86 -8.23 0.93
N ILE A 59 16.54 -7.73 -0.09
CA ILE A 59 16.27 -6.42 -0.71
C ILE A 59 15.43 -6.59 -1.97
N VAL A 60 15.71 -7.63 -2.75
CA VAL A 60 15.03 -7.90 -4.02
C VAL A 60 13.55 -8.24 -3.80
N ILE A 61 13.22 -9.05 -2.79
CA ILE A 61 11.81 -9.40 -2.50
C ILE A 61 10.96 -8.15 -2.20
N PRO A 62 11.33 -7.28 -1.23
CA PRO A 62 10.61 -6.04 -0.98
C PRO A 62 10.50 -5.15 -2.23
N ARG A 63 11.58 -5.04 -3.02
CA ARG A 63 11.58 -4.26 -4.26
C ARG A 63 10.58 -4.79 -5.29
N LYS A 64 10.53 -6.11 -5.49
CA LYS A 64 9.55 -6.75 -6.38
C LYS A 64 8.11 -6.45 -5.94
N ILE A 65 7.85 -6.50 -4.63
CA ILE A 65 6.53 -6.20 -4.06
C ILE A 65 6.14 -4.73 -4.28
N ILE A 66 7.07 -3.81 -4.07
CA ILE A 66 6.87 -2.38 -4.39
C ILE A 66 6.51 -2.21 -5.87
N ILE A 67 7.28 -2.83 -6.77
CA ILE A 67 7.03 -2.77 -8.22
C ILE A 67 5.63 -3.29 -8.57
N TYR A 68 5.22 -4.42 -7.96
CA TYR A 68 3.89 -4.99 -8.17
C TYR A 68 2.78 -4.02 -7.72
N PHE A 69 2.89 -3.45 -6.52
CA PHE A 69 1.91 -2.48 -6.03
C PHE A 69 1.87 -1.22 -6.89
N LEU A 70 3.02 -0.66 -7.24
CA LEU A 70 3.08 0.53 -8.09
C LEU A 70 2.43 0.27 -9.46
N LYS A 71 2.56 -0.95 -10.01
CA LYS A 71 1.97 -1.30 -11.30
C LYS A 71 0.47 -1.53 -11.24
N ASN A 72 -0.06 -2.02 -10.12
CA ASN A 72 -1.48 -2.41 -9.99
C ASN A 72 -2.36 -1.32 -9.38
N ASN A 73 -1.77 -0.39 -8.64
CA ASN A 73 -2.50 0.67 -7.94
C ASN A 73 -2.40 2.04 -8.63
N PHE A 74 -1.52 2.19 -9.63
CA PHE A 74 -1.32 3.45 -10.37
C PHE A 74 -1.10 3.21 -11.86
N ASP A 75 -1.37 4.24 -12.66
CA ASP A 75 -1.18 4.24 -14.12
C ASP A 75 0.26 4.60 -14.55
N PHE A 76 1.27 4.15 -13.79
CA PHE A 76 2.66 4.39 -14.14
C PHE A 76 3.14 3.47 -15.27
N THR A 77 3.95 4.04 -16.15
CA THR A 77 4.73 3.29 -17.13
C THR A 77 5.85 2.51 -16.45
N LEU A 78 6.34 1.46 -17.11
CA LEU A 78 7.48 0.67 -16.60
C LEU A 78 8.73 1.53 -16.39
N LYS A 79 8.89 2.61 -17.18
CA LYS A 79 9.98 3.58 -17.04
C LYS A 79 9.89 4.36 -15.75
N GLU A 80 8.69 4.88 -15.45
CA GLU A 80 8.43 5.66 -14.24
C GLU A 80 8.60 4.81 -12.98
N ILE A 81 8.08 3.58 -13.00
CA ILE A 81 8.29 2.61 -11.91
C ILE A 81 9.79 2.35 -11.73
N GLY A 82 10.52 2.09 -12.82
CA GLY A 82 11.96 1.84 -12.79
C GLY A 82 12.75 2.99 -12.14
N LYS A 83 12.41 4.24 -12.46
CA LYS A 83 13.00 5.43 -11.81
C LYS A 83 12.74 5.46 -10.30
N MET A 84 11.52 5.14 -9.87
CA MET A 84 11.15 5.14 -8.44
C MET A 84 11.92 4.11 -7.60
N VAL A 85 12.38 3.01 -8.22
CA VAL A 85 13.10 1.92 -7.54
C VAL A 85 14.59 1.84 -7.89
N GLY A 86 15.20 2.98 -8.25
CA GLY A 86 16.65 3.09 -8.48
C GLY A 86 17.05 2.94 -9.95
N ASP A 87 16.41 3.70 -10.83
CA ASP A 87 16.68 3.78 -12.28
C ASP A 87 16.81 2.41 -12.96
N GLN A 88 15.96 1.47 -12.56
CA GLN A 88 15.92 0.13 -13.13
C GLN A 88 15.43 0.17 -14.58
N THR A 89 16.04 -0.64 -15.44
CA THR A 89 15.60 -0.80 -16.82
C THR A 89 14.22 -1.45 -16.91
N HIS A 90 13.49 -1.20 -18.00
CA HIS A 90 12.14 -1.75 -18.20
C HIS A 90 12.13 -3.29 -18.12
N SER A 91 13.17 -3.95 -18.66
CA SER A 91 13.33 -5.40 -18.59
C SER A 91 13.44 -5.91 -17.15
N THR A 92 14.10 -5.15 -16.27
CA THR A 92 14.23 -5.50 -14.85
C THR A 92 12.90 -5.36 -14.11
N VAL A 93 12.12 -4.33 -14.43
CA VAL A 93 10.76 -4.16 -13.90
C VAL A 93 9.86 -5.32 -14.35
N ILE A 94 9.92 -5.71 -15.62
CA ILE A 94 9.18 -6.87 -16.14
C ILE A 94 9.61 -8.16 -15.44
N ALA A 95 10.91 -8.38 -15.28
CA ALA A 95 11.43 -9.54 -14.55
C ALA A 95 11.01 -9.55 -13.07
N SER A 96 10.75 -8.39 -12.48
CA SER A 96 10.27 -8.26 -11.10
C SER A 96 8.79 -8.60 -10.96
N LEU A 97 8.00 -8.40 -12.03
CA LEU A 97 6.59 -8.82 -12.09
C LEU A 97 6.43 -10.33 -12.35
N LYS A 98 7.50 -10.98 -12.82
CA LYS A 98 7.57 -12.44 -12.92
C LYS A 98 8.12 -13.00 -11.60
N TRP A 99 7.32 -13.85 -10.97
CA TRP A 99 7.66 -14.53 -9.72
C TRP A 99 8.40 -15.82 -9.99
#